data_AF-R5B4L0-F1
#
_entry.id   AF-R5B4L0-F1
#
_cell.length_a   1.000
_cell.length_b   1.000
_cell.length_c   1.000
_cell.angle_alpha   90.00
_cell.angle_beta   90.00
_cell.angle_gamma   90.00
#
_symmetry.space_group_name_H-M   'P 1'
#
loop_
_entity.id
_entity.type
_entity.pdbx_description
1 polymer ?
#
loop_
_entity_poly.entity_id
_entity_poly.type
_entity_poly.pdbx_seq_one_letter_code
_entity_poly.pdbx_strand_id
1 'polypeptide(L)'
;MKQVMMIKFDSPKWRMIDEYKVANPFIEVGFRQVKDVVDLRVFDLLNISRINNNRAEEMLLCIYHLLQPDRRIDEGIYNDEIDQYFSYREWKKKHQPLSGVTVREILTTEDLNEGALLRIFDGVTAAFYKSDEYNSREYRYSNLLELRKAMKHKEGGTNGKAQ
;
A
#
# COMPACT_ATOMS: atom_id res chain seq x y z
N MET A 1 17.88 16.99 -1.01
CA MET A 1 18.48 15.70 -0.57
C MET A 1 17.62 14.59 -1.12
N LYS A 2 18.20 13.46 -1.55
CA LYS A 2 17.40 12.29 -1.95
C LYS A 2 16.90 11.54 -0.72
N GLN A 3 15.64 11.13 -0.73
CA GLN A 3 15.06 10.36 0.36
C GLN A 3 15.26 8.87 0.06
N VAL A 4 16.10 8.24 0.87
CA VAL A 4 16.34 6.80 0.82
C VAL A 4 15.60 6.18 1.99
N MET A 5 14.83 5.13 1.72
CA MET A 5 14.12 4.40 2.76
C MET A 5 15.10 3.94 3.85
N MET A 6 14.86 4.35 5.08
CA MET A 6 15.74 4.16 6.24
C MET A 6 15.66 2.73 6.75
N ILE A 7 14.49 2.11 6.56
CA ILE A 7 14.21 0.73 6.94
C ILE A 7 13.82 -0.02 5.67
N LYS A 8 14.65 -0.98 5.28
CA LYS A 8 14.37 -1.85 4.14
C LYS A 8 13.48 -3.00 4.60
N PHE A 9 12.49 -3.34 3.81
CA PHE A 9 11.70 -4.56 4.02
C PHE A 9 12.59 -5.80 4.16
N ASP A 10 12.14 -6.75 4.97
CA ASP A 10 12.80 -8.04 5.26
C ASP A 10 14.16 -7.95 5.99
N SER A 11 14.67 -6.74 6.24
CA SER A 11 15.84 -6.49 7.09
C SER A 11 15.58 -6.87 8.56
N PRO A 12 16.63 -7.11 9.38
CA PRO A 12 16.45 -7.35 10.80
C PRO A 12 15.66 -6.24 11.51
N LYS A 13 15.91 -4.96 11.15
CA LYS A 13 15.15 -3.82 11.67
C LYS A 13 13.67 -3.87 11.28
N TRP A 14 13.37 -4.27 10.05
CA TRP A 14 12.00 -4.47 9.60
C TRP A 14 11.30 -5.58 10.39
N ARG A 15 11.95 -6.72 10.61
CA ARG A 15 11.34 -7.83 11.36
C ARG A 15 10.94 -7.42 12.78
N MET A 16 11.75 -6.61 13.44
CA MET A 16 11.41 -6.07 14.77
C MET A 16 10.16 -5.16 14.74
N ILE A 17 9.94 -4.42 13.66
CA ILE A 17 8.75 -3.58 13.46
C ILE A 17 7.53 -4.45 13.12
N ASP A 18 7.72 -5.46 12.27
CA ASP A 18 6.65 -6.38 11.87
C ASP A 18 6.18 -7.28 13.03
N GLU A 19 7.08 -7.57 13.98
CA GLU A 19 6.78 -8.27 15.24
C GLU A 19 6.07 -7.37 16.27
N TYR A 20 6.15 -6.04 16.13
CA TYR A 20 5.39 -5.10 16.94
C TYR A 20 3.91 -5.20 16.57
N LYS A 21 3.04 -5.44 17.56
CA LYS A 21 1.58 -5.50 17.33
C LYS A 21 1.15 -4.26 16.55
N VAL A 22 0.53 -4.47 15.40
CA VAL A 22 0.00 -3.40 14.55
C VAL A 22 -0.94 -2.50 15.35
N ALA A 23 -1.00 -1.22 15.02
CA ALA A 23 -1.88 -0.26 15.70
C ALA A 23 -3.33 -0.76 15.69
N ASN A 24 -4.12 -0.43 16.73
CA ASN A 24 -5.54 -0.83 16.85
C ASN A 24 -6.33 -0.75 15.53
N PRO A 25 -6.10 0.29 14.68
CA PRO A 25 -6.69 0.37 13.35
C PRO A 25 -6.60 -0.87 12.45
N PHE A 26 -5.47 -1.58 12.49
CA PHE A 26 -5.16 -2.75 11.67
C PHE A 26 -5.76 -4.02 12.27
N ILE A 27 -5.81 -4.12 13.61
CA ILE A 27 -6.36 -5.26 14.34
C ILE A 27 -7.85 -5.42 14.06
N GLU A 28 -8.60 -4.31 14.04
CA GLU A 28 -10.05 -4.29 13.85
C GLU A 28 -10.52 -4.84 12.49
N VAL A 29 -9.63 -4.86 11.49
CA VAL A 29 -9.88 -5.37 10.13
C VAL A 29 -9.12 -6.67 9.83
N GLY A 30 -8.48 -7.26 10.85
CA GLY A 30 -7.92 -8.62 10.79
C GLY A 30 -6.44 -8.71 10.40
N PHE A 31 -5.71 -7.60 10.28
CA PHE A 31 -4.26 -7.63 10.09
C PHE A 31 -3.57 -7.85 11.44
N ARG A 32 -2.54 -8.69 11.45
CA ARG A 32 -1.74 -8.97 12.66
C ARG A 32 -0.30 -8.51 12.51
N GLN A 33 0.17 -8.37 11.28
CA GLN A 33 1.52 -7.96 10.91
C GLN A 33 1.45 -6.89 9.82
N VAL A 34 2.45 -6.01 9.77
CA VAL A 34 2.53 -5.00 8.71
C VAL A 34 2.76 -5.67 7.35
N LYS A 35 3.50 -6.79 7.35
CA LYS A 35 3.70 -7.65 6.19
C LYS A 35 2.39 -8.08 5.51
N ASP A 36 1.34 -8.31 6.29
CA ASP A 36 0.04 -8.74 5.77
C ASP A 36 -0.60 -7.67 4.86
N VAL A 37 -0.22 -6.40 5.01
CA VAL A 37 -0.76 -5.26 4.26
C VAL A 37 0.13 -4.92 3.07
N VAL A 38 1.45 -4.87 3.26
CA VAL A 38 2.38 -4.39 2.22
C VAL A 38 2.44 -5.30 1.00
N ASP A 39 2.13 -6.60 1.18
CA ASP A 39 2.12 -7.58 0.08
C ASP A 39 0.80 -7.60 -0.72
N LEU A 40 -0.21 -6.80 -0.33
CA LEU A 40 -1.48 -6.70 -1.06
C LEU A 40 -1.41 -5.70 -2.21
N ARG A 41 -2.15 -5.98 -3.29
CA ARG A 41 -2.55 -4.94 -4.26
C ARG A 41 -3.41 -3.91 -3.53
N VAL A 42 -3.27 -2.64 -3.87
CA VAL A 42 -4.14 -1.58 -3.31
C VAL A 42 -5.61 -1.86 -3.65
N PHE A 43 -5.88 -2.42 -4.83
CA PHE A 43 -7.23 -2.83 -5.24
C PHE A 43 -7.82 -3.94 -4.36
N ASP A 44 -6.98 -4.90 -3.92
CA ASP A 44 -7.43 -5.97 -3.02
C ASP A 44 -7.69 -5.41 -1.62
N LEU A 45 -6.82 -4.51 -1.15
CA LEU A 45 -6.97 -3.82 0.13
C LEU A 45 -8.30 -3.06 0.20
N LEU A 46 -8.63 -2.28 -0.83
CA LEU A 46 -9.89 -1.51 -0.94
C LEU A 46 -11.14 -2.39 -1.13
N ASN A 47 -10.94 -3.66 -1.46
CA ASN A 47 -12.02 -4.65 -1.63
C ASN A 47 -12.29 -5.48 -0.37
N ILE A 48 -11.61 -5.19 0.73
CA ILE A 48 -11.90 -5.78 2.04
C ILE A 48 -12.89 -4.89 2.78
N SER A 49 -13.97 -5.50 3.30
CA SER A 49 -14.97 -4.83 4.10
C SER A 49 -14.34 -4.03 5.25
N ARG A 50 -14.90 -2.85 5.53
CA ARG A 50 -14.43 -1.88 6.54
C ARG A 50 -13.11 -1.18 6.21
N ILE A 51 -12.48 -1.47 5.07
CA ILE A 51 -11.33 -0.72 4.56
C ILE A 51 -11.83 0.18 3.43
N ASN A 52 -12.35 1.35 3.82
CA ASN A 52 -12.63 2.40 2.87
C ASN A 52 -11.34 3.14 2.47
N ASN A 53 -11.47 4.11 1.56
CA ASN A 53 -10.35 4.89 1.05
C ASN A 53 -9.53 5.55 2.17
N ASN A 54 -10.19 6.31 3.04
CA ASN A 54 -9.55 7.01 4.16
C ASN A 54 -8.81 6.04 5.07
N ARG A 55 -9.42 4.88 5.36
CA ARG A 55 -8.79 3.87 6.21
C ARG A 55 -7.56 3.27 5.55
N ALA A 56 -7.60 2.98 4.25
CA ALA A 56 -6.43 2.51 3.52
C ALA A 56 -5.33 3.60 3.48
N GLU A 57 -5.68 4.86 3.28
CA GLU A 57 -4.74 6.00 3.34
C GLU A 57 -4.05 6.07 4.70
N GLU A 58 -4.81 6.08 5.80
CA GLU A 58 -4.29 6.07 7.18
C GLU A 58 -3.33 4.89 7.41
N MET A 59 -3.68 3.70 6.91
CA MET A 59 -2.84 2.52 7.02
C MET A 59 -1.51 2.72 6.28
N LEU A 60 -1.53 3.25 5.05
CA LEU A 60 -0.32 3.51 4.27
C LEU A 60 0.57 4.57 4.94
N LEU A 61 -0.02 5.65 5.44
CA LEU A 61 0.67 6.70 6.19
C LEU A 61 1.33 6.16 7.46
N CYS A 62 0.60 5.35 8.25
CA CYS A 62 1.15 4.70 9.44
C CYS A 62 2.39 3.86 9.10
N ILE A 63 2.34 3.08 8.02
CA ILE A 63 3.48 2.25 7.60
C ILE A 63 4.63 3.13 7.09
N TYR A 64 4.33 4.18 6.34
CA TYR A 64 5.33 5.14 5.88
C TYR A 64 6.08 5.77 7.05
N HIS A 65 5.39 6.28 8.08
CA HIS A 65 6.03 6.87 9.26
C HIS A 65 6.84 5.85 10.09
N LEU A 66 6.44 4.58 10.09
CA LEU A 66 7.26 3.50 10.66
C LEU A 66 8.55 3.28 9.88
N LEU A 67 8.50 3.36 8.55
CA LEU A 67 9.65 3.15 7.67
C LEU A 67 10.54 4.40 7.53
N GLN A 68 9.96 5.58 7.75
CA GLN A 68 10.56 6.92 7.68
C GLN A 68 10.27 7.69 8.97
N PRO A 69 10.94 7.35 10.09
CA PRO A 69 10.72 8.05 11.36
C PRO A 69 11.30 9.48 11.37
N ASP A 70 12.27 9.78 10.49
CA ASP A 70 12.82 11.14 10.34
C ASP A 70 11.92 11.97 9.41
N ARG A 71 11.18 12.91 10.00
CA ARG A 71 10.18 13.72 9.28
C ARG A 71 10.74 15.01 8.70
N ARG A 72 12.04 15.30 8.85
CA ARG A 72 12.61 16.60 8.43
C ARG A 72 12.43 16.90 6.94
N ILE A 73 12.48 15.87 6.09
CA ILE A 73 12.24 16.06 4.64
C ILE A 73 10.76 16.37 4.39
N ASP A 74 9.84 15.63 5.01
CA ASP A 74 8.39 15.88 4.89
C ASP A 74 8.02 17.27 5.41
N GLU A 75 8.54 17.66 6.57
CA GLU A 75 8.34 18.98 7.17
C GLU A 75 8.93 20.09 6.30
N GLY A 76 10.15 19.89 5.78
CA GLY A 76 10.77 20.86 4.88
C GLY A 76 10.00 21.02 3.57
N ILE A 77 9.45 19.95 3.00
CA ILE A 77 8.57 20.05 1.82
C ILE A 77 7.26 20.77 2.16
N TYR A 78 6.64 20.43 3.30
CA TYR A 78 5.39 21.05 3.74
C TYR A 78 5.53 22.56 3.97
N ASN A 79 6.68 23.00 4.49
CA ASN A 79 7.00 24.41 4.76
C ASN A 79 7.61 25.13 3.54
N ASP A 80 7.61 24.52 2.35
CA ASP A 80 8.23 25.05 1.12
C ASP A 80 9.74 25.37 1.27
N GLU A 81 10.43 24.70 2.20
CA GLU A 81 11.87 24.82 2.43
C GLU A 81 12.69 23.86 1.55
N ILE A 82 12.07 22.77 1.10
CA ILE A 82 12.68 21.75 0.24
C ILE A 82 11.76 21.49 -0.95
N ASP A 83 12.31 21.57 -2.17
CA ASP A 83 11.57 21.21 -3.37
C ASP A 83 11.17 19.73 -3.37
N GLN A 84 9.93 19.44 -3.77
CA GLN A 84 9.48 18.06 -3.98
C GLN A 84 10.06 17.50 -5.29
N TYR A 85 10.99 16.55 -5.19
CA TYR A 85 11.65 15.92 -6.35
C TYR A 85 10.85 14.80 -7.03
N PHE A 86 9.77 14.30 -6.39
CA PHE A 86 8.98 13.18 -6.89
C PHE A 86 8.13 13.55 -8.13
N SER A 87 8.18 12.72 -9.18
CA SER A 87 7.34 12.85 -10.38
C SER A 87 6.29 11.75 -10.47
N TYR A 88 5.04 12.08 -10.11
CA TYR A 88 3.91 11.16 -10.25
C TYR A 88 3.70 10.70 -11.70
N ARG A 89 3.97 11.55 -12.70
CA ARG A 89 3.81 11.20 -14.11
C ARG A 89 4.75 10.07 -14.52
N GLU A 90 6.03 10.18 -14.16
CA GLU A 90 7.02 9.16 -14.49
C GLU A 90 6.82 7.90 -13.67
N TRP A 91 6.47 8.04 -12.39
CA TRP A 91 6.08 6.91 -11.55
C TRP A 91 4.90 6.14 -12.15
N LYS A 92 3.83 6.85 -12.53
CA LYS A 92 2.62 6.24 -13.10
C LYS A 92 2.87 5.48 -14.39
N LYS A 93 3.81 5.95 -15.24
CA LYS A 93 4.19 5.26 -16.48
C LYS A 93 4.87 3.92 -16.19
N LYS A 94 5.72 3.85 -15.16
CA LYS A 94 6.47 2.65 -14.79
C LYS A 94 5.60 1.57 -14.14
N HIS A 95 4.50 1.97 -13.50
CA HIS A 95 3.63 1.08 -12.72
C HIS A 95 2.28 0.80 -13.39
N GLN A 96 2.17 0.95 -14.72
CA GLN A 96 0.96 0.49 -15.43
C GLN A 96 0.96 -1.04 -15.60
N PRO A 97 -0.20 -1.71 -15.48
CA PRO A 97 -1.49 -1.15 -15.09
C PRO A 97 -1.58 -0.88 -13.57
N LEU A 98 -2.23 0.22 -13.18
CA LEU A 98 -2.36 0.59 -11.76
C LEU A 98 -3.12 -0.44 -10.91
N SER A 99 -3.91 -1.32 -11.53
CA SER A 99 -4.60 -2.42 -10.84
C SER A 99 -3.66 -3.48 -10.27
N GLY A 100 -2.41 -3.54 -10.74
CA GLY A 100 -1.38 -4.45 -10.25
C GLY A 100 -0.58 -3.90 -9.07
N VAL A 101 -0.65 -2.60 -8.78
CA VAL A 101 0.21 -1.93 -7.81
C VAL A 101 -0.05 -2.45 -6.40
N THR A 102 1.03 -2.90 -5.76
CA THR A 102 1.08 -3.28 -4.36
C THR A 102 1.38 -2.12 -3.43
N VAL A 103 0.99 -2.26 -2.17
CA VAL A 103 1.32 -1.28 -1.12
C VAL A 103 2.85 -1.16 -0.96
N ARG A 104 3.58 -2.28 -1.05
CA ARG A 104 5.05 -2.30 -1.03
C ARG A 104 5.66 -1.49 -2.17
N GLU A 105 5.16 -1.62 -3.40
CA GLU A 105 5.67 -0.83 -4.54
C GLU A 105 5.49 0.67 -4.31
N ILE A 106 4.36 1.10 -3.74
CA ILE A 106 4.16 2.51 -3.36
C ILE A 106 5.20 2.91 -2.32
N LEU A 107 5.28 2.18 -1.21
CA LEU A 107 6.13 2.54 -0.07
C LEU A 107 7.62 2.53 -0.43
N THR A 108 8.07 1.65 -1.33
CA THR A 108 9.48 1.56 -1.76
C THR A 108 9.85 2.52 -2.90
N THR A 109 8.96 3.44 -3.26
CA THR A 109 9.22 4.44 -4.29
C THR A 109 10.45 5.29 -3.94
N GLU A 110 11.34 5.49 -4.92
CA GLU A 110 12.50 6.38 -4.75
C GLU A 110 12.02 7.82 -4.53
N ASP A 111 12.66 8.52 -3.58
CA ASP A 111 12.33 9.89 -3.19
C ASP A 111 10.87 10.07 -2.70
N LEU A 112 10.28 9.00 -2.14
CA LEU A 112 8.95 9.04 -1.55
C LEU A 112 8.94 9.86 -0.27
N ASN A 113 8.09 10.89 -0.27
CA ASN A 113 7.65 11.66 0.89
C ASN A 113 6.13 11.49 1.09
N GLU A 114 5.59 12.05 2.16
CA GLU A 114 4.17 11.96 2.54
C GLU A 114 3.25 12.49 1.43
N GLY A 115 3.54 13.66 0.85
CA GLY A 115 2.75 14.24 -0.25
C GLY A 115 2.80 13.39 -1.52
N ALA A 116 3.96 12.82 -1.84
CA ALA A 116 4.12 11.88 -2.95
C ALA A 116 3.33 10.58 -2.73
N LEU A 117 3.34 10.03 -1.52
CA LEU A 117 2.57 8.85 -1.14
C LEU A 117 1.07 9.07 -1.34
N LEU A 118 0.55 10.18 -0.82
CA LEU A 118 -0.87 10.54 -0.97
C LEU A 118 -1.22 10.70 -2.46
N ARG A 119 -0.35 11.38 -3.22
CA ARG A 119 -0.58 11.59 -4.66
C ARG A 119 -0.60 10.28 -5.46
N ILE A 120 0.28 9.33 -5.12
CA ILE A 120 0.28 8.00 -5.73
C ILE A 120 -1.00 7.25 -5.36
N PHE A 121 -1.36 7.26 -4.06
CA PHE A 121 -2.53 6.56 -3.55
C PHE A 121 -3.83 7.09 -4.18
N ASP A 122 -4.02 8.40 -4.28
CA ASP A 122 -5.09 9.06 -5.03
C ASP A 122 -5.17 8.56 -6.48
N GLY A 123 -4.01 8.45 -7.11
CA GLY A 123 -3.88 7.96 -8.46
C GLY A 123 -4.38 6.53 -8.66
N VAL A 124 -3.97 5.64 -7.76
CA VAL A 124 -4.34 4.22 -7.77
C VAL A 124 -5.81 4.04 -7.37
N THR A 125 -6.29 4.75 -6.36
CA THR A 125 -7.71 4.71 -5.92
C THR A 125 -8.64 5.27 -6.99
N ALA A 126 -8.27 6.33 -7.69
CA ALA A 126 -9.03 6.84 -8.83
C ALA A 126 -9.12 5.84 -9.99
N ALA A 127 -8.10 4.99 -10.17
CA ALA A 127 -8.15 3.90 -11.13
C ALA A 127 -9.04 2.76 -10.63
N PHE A 128 -9.00 2.45 -9.33
CA PHE A 128 -9.88 1.45 -8.70
C PHE A 128 -11.35 1.79 -8.90
N TYR A 129 -11.77 3.03 -8.59
CA TYR A 129 -13.16 3.46 -8.74
C TYR A 129 -13.69 3.44 -10.18
N LYS A 130 -12.80 3.39 -11.17
CA LYS A 130 -13.14 3.28 -12.60
C LYS A 130 -13.04 1.85 -13.13
N SER A 131 -12.56 0.91 -12.30
CA SER A 131 -12.40 -0.49 -12.68
C SER A 131 -13.68 -1.29 -12.48
N ASP A 132 -13.74 -2.46 -13.11
CA ASP A 132 -14.72 -3.51 -12.84
C ASP A 132 -14.50 -4.19 -11.46
N GLU A 133 -13.40 -3.85 -10.77
CA GLU A 133 -13.14 -4.29 -9.41
C GLU A 133 -13.89 -3.51 -8.34
N TYR A 134 -14.39 -2.33 -8.67
CA TYR A 134 -15.16 -1.51 -7.74
C TYR A 134 -16.66 -1.78 -7.84
N ASN A 135 -17.29 -1.96 -6.68
CA ASN A 135 -18.75 -2.00 -6.54
C ASN A 135 -19.15 -1.10 -5.37
N SER A 136 -20.02 -0.11 -5.62
CA SER A 136 -20.46 0.85 -4.60
C SER A 136 -21.40 0.25 -3.55
N ARG A 137 -21.94 -0.95 -3.79
CA ARG A 137 -22.92 -1.61 -2.91
C ARG A 137 -22.31 -2.71 -2.04
N GLU A 138 -21.20 -3.29 -2.47
CA GLU A 138 -20.61 -4.46 -1.82
C GLU A 138 -19.09 -4.48 -1.96
N TYR A 139 -18.43 -4.94 -0.91
CA TYR A 139 -17.01 -5.29 -0.94
C TYR A 139 -16.87 -6.74 -1.43
N ARG A 140 -15.81 -7.04 -2.18
CA ARG A 140 -15.55 -8.41 -2.68
C ARG A 140 -15.17 -9.40 -1.58
N TYR A 141 -14.59 -8.92 -0.49
CA TYR A 141 -14.11 -9.76 0.61
C TYR A 141 -14.58 -9.20 1.95
N SER A 142 -15.05 -10.07 2.84
CA SER A 142 -15.44 -9.68 4.20
C SER A 142 -14.23 -9.45 5.12
N ASN A 143 -13.09 -10.09 4.84
CA ASN A 143 -11.86 -10.01 5.63
C ASN A 143 -10.63 -10.55 4.85
N LEU A 144 -9.45 -10.37 5.42
CA LEU A 144 -8.17 -10.84 4.85
C LEU A 144 -8.10 -12.36 4.61
N LEU A 145 -8.71 -13.17 5.48
CA LEU A 145 -8.68 -14.63 5.33
C LEU A 145 -9.43 -15.07 4.06
N GLU A 146 -10.57 -14.44 3.78
CA GLU A 146 -11.34 -14.69 2.56
C GLU A 146 -10.57 -14.28 1.31
N LEU A 147 -9.96 -13.09 1.30
CA LEU A 147 -9.07 -12.64 0.23
C LEU A 147 -7.95 -13.68 -0.02
N ARG A 148 -7.25 -14.11 1.04
CA ARG A 148 -6.15 -15.10 0.92
C ARG A 148 -6.61 -16.43 0.35
N LYS A 149 -7.81 -16.89 0.70
CA LYS A 149 -8.39 -18.10 0.11
C LYS A 149 -8.64 -17.90 -1.39
N ALA A 150 -9.23 -16.77 -1.78
CA ALA A 150 -9.49 -16.45 -3.17
C ALA A 150 -8.19 -16.37 -4.01
N MET A 151 -7.12 -15.79 -3.46
CA MET A 151 -5.81 -15.74 -4.12
C MET A 151 -5.22 -17.13 -4.36
N LYS A 152 -5.25 -18.01 -3.34
CA LYS A 152 -4.77 -19.40 -3.48
C LYS A 152 -5.54 -20.19 -4.54
N HIS A 153 -6.86 -19.98 -4.65
CA HIS A 153 -7.66 -20.62 -5.69
C HIS A 153 -7.34 -20.12 -7.11
N LYS A 154 -6.97 -18.84 -7.27
CA LYS A 154 -6.50 -18.29 -8.56
C LYS A 154 -5.14 -18.87 -8.96
N GLU A 155 -4.23 -19.07 -8.02
CA GLU A 155 -2.90 -19.66 -8.28
C GLU A 155 -2.95 -21.19 -8.52
N GLY A 156 -3.88 -21.91 -7.89
CA GLY A 156 -4.06 -23.35 -8.08
C GLY A 156 -4.81 -23.73 -9.36
N GLY A 157 -5.55 -22.80 -9.98
CA GLY A 157 -6.34 -23.05 -11.19
C GLY A 157 -5.55 -23.06 -12.51
N THR A 158 -4.29 -22.62 -12.50
CA THR A 158 -3.44 -22.55 -13.70
C THR A 158 -2.62 -23.81 -13.97
N ASN A 159 -2.56 -24.78 -13.06
CA ASN A 159 -1.83 -26.05 -13.25
C ASN A 159 -2.66 -27.18 -13.89
N GLY A 160 -3.82 -26.87 -14.51
CA GLY A 160 -4.78 -27.87 -14.99
C GLY A 160 -5.01 -27.91 -16.50
N LYS A 161 -4.13 -27.37 -17.35
CA LYS A 161 -4.21 -27.51 -18.81
C LYS A 161 -2.85 -27.72 -19.44
N ALA A 162 -2.34 -28.94 -19.35
CA ALA A 162 -1.50 -29.53 -20.38
C ALA A 162 -2.36 -30.61 -21.06
N GLN A 163 -2.81 -30.33 -22.27
CA GLN A 163 -3.24 -31.35 -23.23
C GLN A 163 -2.02 -31.73 -24.08
#